data_AF-A0A9P1BT63-F1
#
_entry.id   AF-A0A9P1BT63-F1
#
_cell.length_a   1.000
_cell.length_b   1.000
_cell.length_c   1.000
_cell.angle_alpha   90.00
_cell.angle_beta   90.00
_cell.angle_gamma   90.00
#
_symmetry.space_group_name_H-M   'P 1'
#
loop_
_entity.id
_entity.type
_entity.pdbx_description
1 polymer ?
#
loop_
_entity_poly.entity_id
_entity_poly.type
_entity_poly.pdbx_seq_one_letter_code
_entity_poly.pdbx_strand_id
1 'polypeptide(L)'
;MTGKLLLLILVCMAPVPWARVYNQDHSLAQCTVAGVLGVFAGLMAYWVRYHYFPLQAEKEWCVSKWCLVSGKPWDPFLPEGDALVAAASGVTTMVSTTLQAGFSSLATAAAGHLYKQHLAEHFCGIGADMTAVELGVYHGYTTSILANMFKKVIAVDVNKGLIEIAAKTLGELEQENVVFLMMDLMADGWSKFASNDVKVVVIDADHTYAGVKRDAGNALRYLPELQWLVFHDTWMDQIELAVHEFEQQGTDVGLGFDGSSYEYPTVDDQLPDGATGKVTRITIRQKPEGKICRRLLGSEIVQPNFIDQQFMLYRQPISTTKICATGAFRFHANHRLKTAYWKSGSWRYSNYSQARLLVRLPRMAATPLEAHFNLDHNAFLLTYAGHAAAQWFGLSVNYADRPFHVARALF
;
A
#
# COMPACT_ATOMS: atom_id res chain seq x y z
N MET A 1 -36.98 -7.36 -1.17
CA MET A 1 -37.67 -6.69 -0.04
C MET A 1 -38.54 -7.71 0.67
N THR A 2 -38.32 -7.99 1.95
CA THR A 2 -39.15 -8.97 2.69
C THR A 2 -40.53 -8.37 2.97
N GLY A 3 -41.60 -9.17 2.94
CA GLY A 3 -42.96 -8.69 3.21
C GLY A 3 -43.12 -7.97 4.55
N LYS A 4 -42.24 -8.26 5.53
CA LYS A 4 -42.18 -7.61 6.83
C LYS A 4 -41.81 -6.12 6.75
N LEU A 5 -40.88 -5.73 5.87
CA LEU A 5 -40.47 -4.34 5.71
C LEU A 5 -41.57 -3.50 5.04
N LEU A 6 -42.26 -4.06 4.04
CA LEU A 6 -43.39 -3.39 3.39
C LEU A 6 -44.53 -3.13 4.40
N LEU A 7 -44.85 -4.12 5.22
CA LEU A 7 -45.85 -3.98 6.27
C LEU A 7 -45.46 -2.89 7.28
N LEU A 8 -44.19 -2.84 7.70
CA LEU A 8 -43.69 -1.80 8.61
C LEU A 8 -43.85 -0.39 8.01
N ILE A 9 -43.47 -0.20 6.74
CA ILE A 9 -43.62 1.09 6.04
C ILE A 9 -45.10 1.50 5.97
N LEU A 10 -45.99 0.57 5.60
CA LEU A 10 -47.42 0.84 5.54
C LEU A 10 -47.99 1.24 6.90
N VAL A 11 -47.62 0.53 7.97
CA VAL A 11 -48.07 0.83 9.34
C VAL A 11 -47.54 2.19 9.81
N CYS A 12 -46.28 2.53 9.53
CA CYS A 12 -45.68 3.79 9.95
C CYS A 12 -46.22 4.99 9.17
N MET A 13 -46.59 4.81 7.90
CA MET A 13 -47.01 5.90 7.02
C MET A 13 -48.53 6.08 6.95
N ALA A 14 -49.34 5.07 7.28
CA ALA A 14 -50.80 5.16 7.31
C ALA A 14 -51.38 6.27 8.22
N PRO A 15 -50.77 6.63 9.37
CA PRO A 15 -51.28 7.72 10.21
C PRO A 15 -51.24 9.10 9.53
N VAL A 16 -50.34 9.33 8.57
CA VAL A 16 -50.15 10.64 7.92
C VAL A 16 -51.39 11.06 7.10
N PRO A 17 -51.90 10.27 6.14
CA PRO A 17 -53.12 10.62 5.42
C PRO A 17 -54.35 10.64 6.34
N TRP A 18 -54.40 9.77 7.35
CA TRP A 18 -55.48 9.77 8.34
C TRP A 18 -55.57 11.09 9.11
N ALA A 19 -54.43 11.61 9.60
CA ALA A 19 -54.38 12.88 10.32
C ALA A 19 -54.85 14.05 9.46
N ARG A 20 -54.52 14.07 8.16
CA ARG A 20 -54.94 15.14 7.24
C ARG A 20 -56.44 15.12 6.92
N VAL A 21 -57.04 13.93 6.85
CA VAL A 21 -58.50 13.80 6.72
C VAL A 21 -59.20 14.20 8.02
N TYR A 22 -58.68 13.76 9.16
CA TYR A 22 -59.26 14.06 10.48
C TYR A 22 -59.27 15.56 10.80
N ASN A 23 -58.17 16.26 10.49
CA ASN A 23 -58.07 17.71 10.67
C ASN A 23 -58.85 18.51 9.61
N GLN A 24 -59.51 17.85 8.66
CA GLN A 24 -60.23 18.46 7.54
C GLN A 24 -59.36 19.31 6.60
N ASP A 25 -58.04 19.15 6.66
CA ASP A 25 -57.11 19.83 5.76
C ASP A 25 -57.26 19.33 4.32
N HIS A 26 -57.61 18.05 4.14
CA HIS A 26 -57.78 17.40 2.84
C HIS A 26 -58.98 16.44 2.86
N SER A 27 -59.66 16.33 1.72
CA SER A 27 -60.68 15.28 1.53
C SER A 27 -60.04 13.89 1.48
N LEU A 28 -60.84 12.86 1.80
CA LEU A 28 -60.45 11.46 1.66
C LEU A 28 -60.02 11.13 0.21
N ALA A 29 -60.71 11.70 -0.79
CA ALA A 29 -60.38 11.53 -2.19
C ALA A 29 -58.98 12.07 -2.54
N GLN A 30 -58.65 13.29 -2.07
CA GLN A 30 -57.32 13.88 -2.26
C GLN A 30 -56.22 13.04 -1.59
N CYS A 31 -56.45 12.57 -0.36
CA CYS A 31 -55.48 11.73 0.34
C CYS A 31 -55.28 10.37 -0.36
N THR A 32 -56.35 9.79 -0.91
CA THR A 32 -56.29 8.53 -1.65
C THR A 32 -55.48 8.69 -2.94
N VAL A 33 -55.77 9.73 -3.73
CA VAL A 33 -55.03 10.01 -4.98
C VAL A 33 -53.55 10.28 -4.68
N ALA A 34 -53.24 11.08 -3.66
CA ALA A 34 -51.86 11.33 -3.26
C ALA A 34 -51.13 10.05 -2.81
N GLY A 35 -51.80 9.18 -2.06
CA GLY A 35 -51.26 7.88 -1.65
C GLY A 35 -50.93 6.99 -2.84
N VAL A 36 -51.85 6.88 -3.81
CA VAL A 36 -51.63 6.10 -5.04
C VAL A 36 -50.46 6.66 -5.86
N LEU A 37 -50.39 7.99 -6.02
CA LEU A 37 -49.28 8.64 -6.72
C LEU A 37 -47.95 8.43 -6.00
N GLY A 38 -47.93 8.50 -4.67
CA GLY A 38 -46.74 8.25 -3.86
C GLY A 38 -46.23 6.82 -3.99
N VAL A 39 -47.13 5.82 -3.95
CA VAL A 39 -46.77 4.42 -4.19
C VAL A 39 -46.23 4.24 -5.61
N PHE A 40 -46.89 4.80 -6.61
CA PHE A 40 -46.43 4.72 -7.99
C PHE A 40 -45.05 5.36 -8.19
N ALA A 41 -44.84 6.56 -7.65
CA ALA A 41 -43.56 7.24 -7.69
C ALA A 41 -42.46 6.45 -6.96
N GLY A 42 -42.77 5.87 -5.81
CA GLY A 42 -41.83 5.01 -5.06
C GLY A 42 -41.47 3.74 -5.82
N LEU A 43 -42.46 3.07 -6.43
CA LEU A 43 -42.22 1.89 -7.28
C LEU A 43 -41.41 2.25 -8.53
N MET A 44 -41.69 3.40 -9.15
CA MET A 44 -40.95 3.87 -10.32
C MET A 44 -39.51 4.25 -9.95
N ALA A 45 -39.28 4.93 -8.83
CA ALA A 45 -37.95 5.22 -8.32
C ALA A 45 -37.18 3.94 -7.99
N TYR A 46 -37.84 2.95 -7.37
CA TYR A 46 -37.26 1.63 -7.12
C TYR A 46 -36.92 0.91 -8.43
N TRP A 47 -37.82 0.93 -9.42
CA TRP A 47 -37.61 0.29 -10.71
C TRP A 47 -36.47 0.96 -11.49
N VAL A 48 -36.43 2.29 -11.55
CA VAL A 48 -35.34 3.06 -12.16
C VAL A 48 -34.02 2.72 -11.49
N ARG A 49 -33.98 2.71 -10.15
CA ARG A 49 -32.80 2.27 -9.39
C ARG A 49 -32.40 0.85 -9.77
N TYR A 50 -33.33 -0.09 -9.77
CA TYR A 50 -33.05 -1.49 -10.03
C TYR A 50 -32.56 -1.79 -11.46
N HIS A 51 -33.08 -1.10 -12.48
CA HIS A 51 -32.74 -1.37 -13.89
C HIS A 51 -31.60 -0.51 -14.44
N TYR A 52 -31.54 0.77 -14.09
CA TYR A 52 -30.53 1.68 -14.64
C TYR A 52 -29.31 1.83 -13.72
N PHE A 53 -29.46 1.47 -12.45
CA PHE A 53 -28.38 1.38 -11.49
C PHE A 53 -28.32 -0.06 -10.97
N PRO A 54 -28.13 -1.06 -11.87
CA PRO A 54 -28.11 -2.46 -11.48
C PRO A 54 -27.05 -2.61 -10.40
N LEU A 55 -27.53 -2.90 -9.20
CA LEU A 55 -26.72 -2.91 -8.00
C LEU A 55 -25.54 -3.85 -8.24
N GLN A 56 -24.32 -3.31 -8.23
CA GLN A 56 -23.22 -4.04 -7.62
C GLN A 56 -23.51 -4.06 -6.12
N ALA A 57 -24.55 -4.81 -5.70
CA ALA A 57 -25.08 -4.79 -4.34
C ALA A 57 -23.97 -5.07 -3.32
N GLU A 58 -22.98 -5.87 -3.71
CA GLU A 58 -21.79 -6.17 -2.92
C GLU A 58 -20.87 -4.94 -2.74
N LYS A 59 -20.71 -4.08 -3.75
CA LYS A 59 -19.92 -2.85 -3.63
C LYS A 59 -20.65 -1.77 -2.82
N GLU A 60 -21.94 -1.54 -3.05
CA GLU A 60 -22.72 -0.59 -2.25
C GLU A 60 -22.84 -1.04 -0.78
N TRP A 61 -22.91 -2.35 -0.49
CA TRP A 61 -22.95 -2.83 0.89
C TRP A 61 -21.62 -2.60 1.62
N CYS A 62 -20.51 -2.81 0.91
CA CYS A 62 -19.17 -2.55 1.41
C CYS A 62 -18.95 -1.04 1.70
N VAL A 63 -19.35 -0.17 0.77
CA VAL A 63 -19.24 1.29 0.91
C VAL A 63 -20.26 1.88 1.90
N SER A 64 -21.47 1.31 2.01
CA SER A 64 -22.49 1.80 2.96
C SER A 64 -22.20 1.38 4.42
N LYS A 65 -21.63 0.18 4.66
CA LYS A 65 -21.06 -0.15 5.98
C LYS A 65 -19.97 0.85 6.38
N TRP A 66 -19.18 1.30 5.42
CA TRP A 66 -18.16 2.31 5.64
C TRP A 66 -18.74 3.65 6.12
N CYS A 67 -19.86 4.09 5.54
CA CYS A 67 -20.58 5.29 6.00
C CYS A 67 -21.09 5.18 7.45
N LEU A 68 -21.43 3.97 7.89
CA LEU A 68 -21.85 3.71 9.27
C LEU A 68 -20.67 3.76 10.24
N VAL A 69 -19.48 3.31 9.81
CA VAL A 69 -18.25 3.30 10.62
C VAL A 69 -17.63 4.71 10.74
N SER A 70 -17.68 5.52 9.67
CA SER A 70 -17.13 6.90 9.70
C SER A 70 -18.02 7.90 10.45
N GLY A 71 -19.23 7.50 10.86
CA GLY A 71 -20.20 8.37 11.54
C GLY A 71 -20.71 9.53 10.67
N LYS A 72 -20.41 9.54 9.37
CA LYS A 72 -20.82 10.57 8.42
C LYS A 72 -21.41 9.92 7.17
N PRO A 73 -22.60 10.35 6.70
CA PRO A 73 -23.09 9.93 5.40
C PRO A 73 -22.10 10.34 4.32
N TRP A 74 -21.93 9.47 3.31
CA TRP A 74 -21.25 9.82 2.07
C TRP A 74 -22.08 10.88 1.35
N ASP A 75 -21.81 12.14 1.65
CA ASP A 75 -22.23 13.21 0.75
C ASP A 75 -21.18 13.33 -0.36
N PRO A 76 -21.58 13.35 -1.64
CA PRO A 76 -20.71 13.78 -2.72
C PRO A 76 -20.49 15.30 -2.61
N PHE A 77 -19.72 15.75 -1.62
CA PHE A 77 -19.24 17.13 -1.52
C PHE A 77 -18.02 17.31 -2.43
N LEU A 78 -18.28 17.57 -3.70
CA LEU A 78 -17.71 18.74 -4.33
C LEU A 78 -18.88 19.73 -4.42
N PRO A 79 -18.92 20.76 -3.54
CA PRO A 79 -18.23 21.99 -3.89
C PRO A 79 -17.72 22.78 -2.67
N GLU A 80 -16.45 22.58 -2.30
CA GLU A 80 -15.74 23.58 -1.46
C GLU A 80 -14.60 24.28 -2.19
N GLY A 81 -14.14 23.76 -3.34
CA GLY A 81 -13.12 24.41 -4.16
C GLY A 81 -13.53 25.81 -4.64
N ASP A 82 -14.76 25.97 -5.12
CA ASP A 82 -15.22 27.26 -5.65
C ASP A 82 -15.59 28.27 -4.56
N ALA A 83 -16.06 27.79 -3.39
CA ALA A 83 -16.36 28.65 -2.25
C ALA A 83 -15.08 29.13 -1.52
N LEU A 84 -14.01 28.31 -1.48
CA LEU A 84 -12.73 28.70 -0.88
C LEU A 84 -11.95 29.70 -1.74
N VAL A 85 -11.98 29.56 -3.08
CA VAL A 85 -11.37 30.53 -4.00
C VAL A 85 -12.11 31.88 -3.94
N ALA A 86 -13.43 31.85 -3.71
CA ALA A 86 -14.23 33.07 -3.45
C ALA A 86 -13.97 33.69 -2.05
N ALA A 87 -13.67 32.89 -1.02
CA ALA A 87 -13.31 33.41 0.31
C ALA A 87 -11.88 33.97 0.35
N ALA A 88 -10.93 33.36 -0.35
CA ALA A 88 -9.54 33.82 -0.45
C ALA A 88 -9.38 35.15 -1.21
N SER A 89 -10.33 35.48 -2.08
CA SER A 89 -10.36 36.77 -2.80
C SER A 89 -10.96 37.92 -1.98
N GLY A 90 -11.57 37.64 -0.82
CA GLY A 90 -12.23 38.64 0.03
C GLY A 90 -11.47 39.06 1.31
N VAL A 91 -10.46 38.30 1.75
CA VAL A 91 -9.78 38.55 3.03
C VAL A 91 -8.32 38.96 2.81
N THR A 92 -8.14 40.19 2.31
CA THR A 92 -6.89 40.92 2.53
C THR A 92 -6.91 41.46 3.96
N THR A 93 -5.98 40.97 4.79
CA THR A 93 -5.40 41.56 6.02
C THR A 93 -5.60 40.73 7.30
N MET A 94 -4.48 40.19 7.78
CA MET A 94 -4.19 39.69 9.15
C MET A 94 -4.94 38.48 9.71
N VAL A 95 -4.64 37.26 9.23
CA VAL A 95 -4.50 36.03 10.06
C VAL A 95 -3.59 35.03 9.29
N SER A 96 -2.26 35.14 9.36
CA SER A 96 -1.40 34.35 8.46
C SER A 96 -0.95 32.99 9.02
N THR A 97 -0.85 32.81 10.34
CA THR A 97 -0.24 31.59 10.91
C THR A 97 -1.26 30.56 11.39
N THR A 98 -2.40 30.98 11.95
CA THR A 98 -3.45 30.04 12.42
C THR A 98 -4.22 29.41 11.26
N LEU A 99 -4.46 30.15 10.17
CA LEU A 99 -5.08 29.61 8.96
C LEU A 99 -4.16 28.58 8.29
N GLN A 100 -2.86 28.86 8.19
CA GLN A 100 -1.90 27.97 7.51
C GLN A 100 -1.82 26.59 8.18
N ALA A 101 -1.78 26.52 9.50
CA ALA A 101 -1.81 25.24 10.24
C ALA A 101 -3.15 24.49 10.05
N GLY A 102 -4.27 25.22 10.01
CA GLY A 102 -5.59 24.63 9.74
C GLY A 102 -5.71 24.04 8.32
N PHE A 103 -5.16 24.74 7.33
CA PHE A 103 -5.16 24.31 5.93
C PHE A 103 -4.34 23.04 5.71
N SER A 104 -3.13 22.96 6.26
CA SER A 104 -2.30 21.74 6.17
C SER A 104 -2.97 20.54 6.83
N SER A 105 -3.58 20.73 8.01
CA SER A 105 -4.30 19.65 8.71
C SER A 105 -5.53 19.14 7.95
N LEU A 106 -6.27 20.03 7.27
CA LEU A 106 -7.44 19.66 6.46
C LEU A 106 -7.03 18.90 5.19
N ALA A 107 -5.97 19.33 4.52
CA ALA A 107 -5.46 18.65 3.32
C ALA A 107 -4.99 17.23 3.62
N THR A 108 -4.26 17.02 4.72
CA THR A 108 -3.82 15.68 5.14
C THR A 108 -5.00 14.78 5.54
N ALA A 109 -6.01 15.32 6.23
CA ALA A 109 -7.21 14.56 6.58
C ALA A 109 -8.04 14.18 5.34
N ALA A 110 -8.14 15.08 4.36
CA ALA A 110 -8.85 14.85 3.11
C ALA A 110 -8.14 13.80 2.24
N ALA A 111 -6.80 13.87 2.15
CA ALA A 111 -6.00 12.82 1.53
C ALA A 111 -6.33 11.48 2.20
N GLY A 112 -6.09 11.35 3.51
CA GLY A 112 -6.29 10.10 4.25
C GLY A 112 -7.67 9.45 4.03
N HIS A 113 -8.72 10.23 3.81
CA HIS A 113 -10.06 9.76 3.51
C HIS A 113 -10.19 9.19 2.08
N LEU A 114 -9.61 9.88 1.10
CA LEU A 114 -9.70 9.50 -0.31
C LEU A 114 -8.86 8.25 -0.62
N TYR A 115 -7.66 8.09 -0.04
CA TYR A 115 -6.90 6.85 -0.18
C TYR A 115 -7.71 5.64 0.28
N LYS A 116 -8.36 5.76 1.45
CA LYS A 116 -9.19 4.69 2.00
C LYS A 116 -10.42 4.40 1.13
N GLN A 117 -11.02 5.44 0.53
CA GLN A 117 -12.08 5.27 -0.44
C GLN A 117 -11.61 4.46 -1.65
N HIS A 118 -10.42 4.72 -2.17
CA HIS A 118 -9.90 3.98 -3.33
C HIS A 118 -9.56 2.53 -2.99
N LEU A 119 -9.06 2.26 -1.78
CA LEU A 119 -8.95 0.88 -1.31
C LEU A 119 -10.30 0.17 -1.35
N ALA A 120 -11.34 0.84 -0.85
CA ALA A 120 -12.72 0.33 -0.90
C ALA A 120 -13.20 0.10 -2.34
N GLU A 121 -13.10 1.08 -3.22
CA GLU A 121 -13.54 0.96 -4.61
C GLU A 121 -12.85 -0.18 -5.37
N HIS A 122 -11.56 -0.39 -5.10
CA HIS A 122 -10.76 -1.43 -5.71
C HIS A 122 -11.08 -2.82 -5.14
N PHE A 123 -11.02 -2.99 -3.82
CA PHE A 123 -11.10 -4.32 -3.19
C PHE A 123 -12.51 -4.76 -2.80
N CYS A 124 -13.49 -3.85 -2.68
CA CYS A 124 -14.87 -4.24 -2.42
C CYS A 124 -15.39 -5.14 -3.56
N GLY A 125 -15.84 -6.34 -3.19
CA GLY A 125 -16.35 -7.37 -4.10
C GLY A 125 -15.29 -8.40 -4.56
N ILE A 126 -14.00 -8.11 -4.44
CA ILE A 126 -12.93 -9.08 -4.75
C ILE A 126 -12.19 -9.57 -3.49
N GLY A 127 -12.13 -8.76 -2.44
CA GLY A 127 -11.39 -9.06 -1.22
C GLY A 127 -12.06 -10.07 -0.27
N ALA A 128 -13.34 -10.41 -0.48
CA ALA A 128 -14.17 -11.12 0.51
C ALA A 128 -13.64 -12.50 0.92
N ASP A 129 -12.85 -13.16 0.06
CA ASP A 129 -12.20 -14.46 0.31
C ASP A 129 -10.67 -14.36 0.48
N MET A 130 -10.14 -13.15 0.59
CA MET A 130 -8.70 -12.89 0.68
C MET A 130 -8.27 -12.57 2.12
N THR A 131 -7.03 -12.92 2.46
CA THR A 131 -6.36 -12.40 3.67
C THR A 131 -5.50 -11.21 3.27
N ALA A 132 -5.66 -10.10 3.98
CA ALA A 132 -4.80 -8.94 3.87
C ALA A 132 -3.84 -8.84 5.06
N VAL A 133 -2.64 -8.34 4.82
CA VAL A 133 -1.69 -7.91 5.86
C VAL A 133 -1.52 -6.41 5.74
N GLU A 134 -1.57 -5.70 6.86
CA GLU A 134 -1.23 -4.29 6.94
C GLU A 134 0.03 -4.14 7.79
N LEU A 135 1.02 -3.43 7.26
CA LEU A 135 2.28 -3.14 7.91
C LEU A 135 2.26 -1.68 8.33
N GLY A 136 2.30 -1.41 9.64
CA GLY A 136 2.09 -0.07 10.20
C GLY A 136 0.60 0.20 10.41
N VAL A 137 0.13 0.02 11.65
CA VAL A 137 -1.31 0.04 11.96
C VAL A 137 -1.75 1.38 12.53
N TYR A 138 -0.84 2.06 13.24
CA TYR A 138 -1.12 3.30 13.94
C TYR A 138 -2.39 3.21 14.82
N HIS A 139 -3.43 4.01 14.55
CA HIS A 139 -4.69 3.99 15.31
C HIS A 139 -5.74 3.00 14.76
N GLY A 140 -5.42 2.24 13.71
CA GLY A 140 -6.30 1.21 13.15
C GLY A 140 -7.35 1.70 12.15
N TYR A 141 -7.30 2.95 11.71
CA TYR A 141 -8.32 3.47 10.78
C TYR A 141 -8.26 2.78 9.41
N THR A 142 -7.08 2.64 8.83
CA THR A 142 -6.91 1.89 7.57
C THR A 142 -7.26 0.41 7.78
N THR A 143 -6.80 -0.21 8.88
CA THR A 143 -7.20 -1.57 9.30
C THR A 143 -8.71 -1.77 9.32
N SER A 144 -9.46 -0.81 9.87
CA SER A 144 -10.91 -0.93 9.96
C SER A 144 -11.60 -0.94 8.59
N ILE A 145 -10.98 -0.31 7.59
CA ILE A 145 -11.44 -0.35 6.20
C ILE A 145 -11.14 -1.71 5.61
N LEU A 146 -9.91 -2.19 5.78
CA LEU A 146 -9.49 -3.52 5.34
C LEU A 146 -10.40 -4.61 5.94
N ALA A 147 -10.76 -4.51 7.22
CA ALA A 147 -11.61 -5.47 7.91
C ALA A 147 -13.03 -5.58 7.30
N ASN A 148 -13.53 -4.53 6.65
CA ASN A 148 -14.82 -4.59 5.95
C ASN A 148 -14.72 -5.20 4.54
N MET A 149 -13.52 -5.29 3.97
CA MET A 149 -13.31 -5.76 2.60
C MET A 149 -12.80 -7.21 2.55
N PHE A 150 -12.04 -7.61 3.57
CA PHE A 150 -11.27 -8.85 3.57
C PHE A 150 -11.83 -9.89 4.53
N LYS A 151 -11.69 -11.17 4.17
CA LYS A 151 -12.06 -12.29 5.06
C LYS A 151 -11.34 -12.22 6.40
N LYS A 152 -10.07 -11.84 6.34
CA LYS A 152 -9.16 -11.75 7.48
C LYS A 152 -8.15 -10.64 7.24
N VAL A 153 -7.86 -9.86 8.28
CA VAL A 153 -6.79 -8.86 8.27
C VAL A 153 -5.77 -9.21 9.34
N ILE A 154 -4.49 -9.18 8.99
CA ILE A 154 -3.40 -9.28 9.95
C ILE A 154 -2.77 -7.90 10.07
N ALA A 155 -2.98 -7.24 11.20
CA ALA A 155 -2.55 -5.88 11.47
C ALA A 155 -1.22 -5.91 12.23
N VAL A 156 -0.15 -5.41 11.63
CA VAL A 156 1.23 -5.57 12.12
C VAL A 156 1.83 -4.23 12.53
N ASP A 157 2.32 -4.15 13.77
CA ASP A 157 3.05 -2.98 14.25
C ASP A 157 4.15 -3.40 15.24
N VAL A 158 5.23 -2.64 15.31
CA VAL A 158 6.29 -2.84 16.30
C VAL A 158 5.91 -2.24 17.66
N ASN A 159 5.04 -1.23 17.65
CA ASN A 159 4.64 -0.51 18.85
C ASN A 159 3.39 -1.14 19.48
N LYS A 160 3.59 -1.77 20.64
CA LYS A 160 2.51 -2.37 21.43
C LYS A 160 1.39 -1.38 21.76
N GLY A 161 1.71 -0.12 22.06
CA GLY A 161 0.71 0.91 22.37
C GLY A 161 -0.20 1.24 21.18
N LEU A 162 0.35 1.27 19.96
CA LEU A 162 -0.45 1.47 18.74
C LEU A 162 -1.38 0.27 18.49
N ILE A 163 -0.89 -0.96 18.69
CA ILE A 163 -1.73 -2.16 18.63
C ILE A 163 -2.87 -2.10 19.65
N GLU A 164 -2.60 -1.70 20.90
CA GLU A 164 -3.63 -1.60 21.94
C GLU A 164 -4.70 -0.55 21.58
N ILE A 165 -4.29 0.60 21.01
CA ILE A 165 -5.21 1.64 20.52
C ILE A 165 -6.05 1.11 19.36
N ALA A 166 -5.42 0.52 18.34
CA ALA A 166 -6.12 -0.02 17.18
C ALA A 166 -7.09 -1.14 17.57
N ALA A 167 -6.68 -2.07 18.44
CA ALA A 167 -7.53 -3.13 18.93
C ALA A 167 -8.76 -2.61 19.68
N LYS A 168 -8.60 -1.54 20.46
CA LYS A 168 -9.73 -0.87 21.10
C LYS A 168 -10.68 -0.26 20.07
N THR A 169 -10.15 0.52 19.11
CA THR A 169 -10.94 1.13 18.04
C THR A 169 -11.75 0.09 17.28
N LEU A 170 -11.14 -1.03 16.89
CA LEU A 170 -11.80 -2.08 16.13
C LEU A 170 -12.77 -2.93 16.96
N GLY A 171 -12.49 -3.10 18.26
CA GLY A 171 -13.41 -3.75 19.19
C GLY A 171 -14.72 -2.97 19.37
N GLU A 172 -14.64 -1.64 19.42
CA GLU A 172 -15.83 -0.75 19.45
C GLU A 172 -16.66 -0.83 18.15
N LEU A 173 -16.03 -1.25 17.04
CA LEU A 173 -16.67 -1.47 15.73
C LEU A 173 -17.09 -2.93 15.49
N GLU A 174 -16.93 -3.81 16.49
CA GLU A 174 -17.25 -5.25 16.41
C GLU A 174 -16.54 -5.98 15.24
N GLN A 175 -15.30 -5.60 14.93
CA GLN A 175 -14.52 -6.18 13.83
C GLN A 175 -13.67 -7.37 14.30
N GLU A 176 -14.29 -8.54 14.37
CA GLU A 176 -13.66 -9.77 14.91
C GLU A 176 -12.70 -10.47 13.93
N ASN A 177 -12.68 -10.08 12.66
CA ASN A 177 -11.85 -10.70 11.62
C ASN A 177 -10.42 -10.13 11.54
N VAL A 178 -10.00 -9.34 12.53
CA VAL A 178 -8.66 -8.75 12.60
C VAL A 178 -7.81 -9.45 13.65
N VAL A 179 -6.59 -9.82 13.25
CA VAL A 179 -5.56 -10.38 14.13
C VAL A 179 -4.44 -9.36 14.25
N PHE A 180 -4.19 -8.88 15.47
CA PHE A 180 -3.06 -8.00 15.73
C PHE A 180 -1.80 -8.82 15.99
N LEU A 181 -0.71 -8.46 15.31
CA LEU A 181 0.59 -9.10 15.42
C LEU A 181 1.64 -8.05 15.78
N MET A 182 2.17 -8.13 17.00
CA MET A 182 3.34 -7.35 17.37
C MET A 182 4.59 -7.97 16.74
N MET A 183 5.20 -7.26 15.80
CA MET A 183 6.35 -7.75 15.04
C MET A 183 7.26 -6.59 14.64
N ASP A 184 8.56 -6.78 14.81
CA ASP A 184 9.57 -5.89 14.25
C ASP A 184 9.89 -6.35 12.82
N LEU A 185 9.46 -5.59 11.81
CA LEU A 185 9.66 -5.92 10.40
C LEU A 185 11.14 -6.02 9.99
N MET A 186 12.06 -5.47 10.81
CA MET A 186 13.51 -5.54 10.63
C MET A 186 14.14 -6.77 11.25
N ALA A 187 13.69 -7.13 12.45
CA ALA A 187 14.34 -8.15 13.26
C ALA A 187 13.65 -9.51 13.21
N ASP A 188 12.32 -9.53 13.04
CA ASP A 188 11.53 -10.75 13.03
C ASP A 188 11.47 -11.41 11.66
N GLY A 189 11.35 -12.75 11.67
CA GLY A 189 11.17 -13.54 10.46
C GLY A 189 9.76 -13.44 9.87
N TRP A 190 9.66 -13.17 8.58
CA TRP A 190 8.41 -13.14 7.81
C TRP A 190 7.73 -14.50 7.62
N SER A 191 8.39 -15.59 8.04
CA SER A 191 7.77 -16.93 8.08
C SER A 191 6.53 -17.00 8.98
N LYS A 192 6.32 -16.04 9.89
CA LYS A 192 5.10 -15.90 10.69
C LYS A 192 3.83 -15.78 9.81
N PHE A 193 3.97 -15.31 8.56
CA PHE A 193 2.86 -15.20 7.62
C PHE A 193 2.67 -16.45 6.75
N ALA A 194 3.66 -17.35 6.67
CA ALA A 194 3.71 -18.43 5.68
C ALA A 194 2.53 -19.42 5.74
N SER A 195 1.86 -19.53 6.89
CA SER A 195 0.67 -20.36 7.06
C SER A 195 -0.65 -19.64 6.76
N ASN A 196 -0.60 -18.42 6.23
CA ASN A 196 -1.77 -17.63 5.87
C ASN A 196 -1.80 -17.46 4.34
N ASP A 197 -2.99 -17.63 3.74
CA ASP A 197 -3.24 -17.35 2.32
C ASP A 197 -3.31 -15.82 2.08
N VAL A 198 -2.18 -15.15 2.28
CA VAL A 198 -2.05 -13.69 2.16
C VAL A 198 -1.99 -13.32 0.69
N LYS A 199 -3.03 -12.61 0.23
CA LYS A 199 -3.17 -12.15 -1.16
C LYS A 199 -2.94 -10.66 -1.31
N VAL A 200 -3.03 -9.89 -0.22
CA VAL A 200 -2.85 -8.44 -0.23
C VAL A 200 -1.91 -8.03 0.89
N VAL A 201 -0.93 -7.17 0.60
CA VAL A 201 -0.08 -6.52 1.61
C VAL A 201 -0.16 -5.01 1.43
N VAL A 202 -0.54 -4.30 2.49
CA VAL A 202 -0.54 -2.84 2.59
C VAL A 202 0.70 -2.39 3.36
N ILE A 203 1.51 -1.53 2.75
CA ILE A 203 2.79 -1.04 3.26
C ILE A 203 2.61 0.41 3.71
N ASP A 204 2.62 0.63 5.03
CA ASP A 204 2.50 1.93 5.69
C ASP A 204 3.34 2.01 6.99
N ALA A 205 4.42 1.21 7.08
CA ALA A 205 5.20 1.07 8.31
C ALA A 205 6.36 2.07 8.42
N ASP A 206 7.21 2.13 7.40
CA ASP A 206 8.46 2.88 7.38
C ASP A 206 8.48 3.75 6.13
N HIS A 207 8.30 5.06 6.31
CA HIS A 207 8.26 6.04 5.23
C HIS A 207 9.65 6.43 4.71
N THR A 208 10.58 5.47 4.68
CA THR A 208 11.86 5.59 4.01
C THR A 208 11.92 4.71 2.77
N TYR A 209 12.74 5.11 1.80
CA TYR A 209 12.98 4.33 0.59
C TYR A 209 13.42 2.88 0.90
N ALA A 210 14.34 2.73 1.87
CA ALA A 210 14.85 1.42 2.28
C ALA A 210 13.76 0.58 2.98
N GLY A 211 12.91 1.21 3.78
CA GLY A 211 11.80 0.56 4.46
C GLY A 211 10.80 -0.06 3.50
N VAL A 212 10.29 0.74 2.57
CA VAL A 212 9.34 0.28 1.56
C VAL A 212 9.94 -0.83 0.68
N LYS A 213 11.19 -0.68 0.24
CA LYS A 213 11.87 -1.73 -0.55
C LYS A 213 12.04 -3.03 0.20
N ARG A 214 12.44 -2.96 1.46
CA ARG A 214 12.56 -4.14 2.32
C ARG A 214 11.20 -4.83 2.47
N ASP A 215 10.15 -4.08 2.81
CA ASP A 215 8.85 -4.66 3.14
C ASP A 215 8.17 -5.26 1.91
N ALA A 216 8.18 -4.57 0.77
CA ALA A 216 7.69 -5.12 -0.50
C ALA A 216 8.51 -6.32 -0.97
N GLY A 217 9.85 -6.24 -0.88
CA GLY A 217 10.74 -7.35 -1.25
C GLY A 217 10.52 -8.60 -0.39
N ASN A 218 10.32 -8.41 0.92
CA ASN A 218 10.00 -9.50 1.84
C ASN A 218 8.61 -10.08 1.56
N ALA A 219 7.59 -9.24 1.34
CA ALA A 219 6.26 -9.69 0.97
C ALA A 219 6.32 -10.60 -0.27
N LEU A 220 6.97 -10.16 -1.35
CA LEU A 220 7.13 -10.95 -2.58
C LEU A 220 7.90 -12.26 -2.38
N ARG A 221 8.91 -12.24 -1.50
CA ARG A 221 9.78 -13.39 -1.21
C ARG A 221 9.10 -14.46 -0.36
N TYR A 222 8.35 -14.06 0.65
CA TYR A 222 7.81 -14.98 1.67
C TYR A 222 6.33 -15.31 1.49
N LEU A 223 5.60 -14.58 0.62
CA LEU A 223 4.17 -14.79 0.39
C LEU A 223 3.93 -15.27 -1.05
N PRO A 224 3.89 -16.59 -1.29
CA PRO A 224 3.74 -17.14 -2.64
C PRO A 224 2.39 -16.79 -3.28
N GLU A 225 1.33 -16.70 -2.48
CA GLU A 225 -0.03 -16.40 -2.92
C GLU A 225 -0.31 -14.89 -3.06
N LEU A 226 0.68 -14.03 -2.78
CA LEU A 226 0.53 -12.58 -2.86
C LEU A 226 0.10 -12.16 -4.27
N GLN A 227 -1.00 -11.42 -4.37
CA GLN A 227 -1.55 -10.90 -5.62
C GLN A 227 -1.44 -9.38 -5.69
N TRP A 228 -1.45 -8.68 -4.56
CA TRP A 228 -1.49 -7.22 -4.51
C TRP A 228 -0.54 -6.66 -3.47
N LEU A 229 0.21 -5.64 -3.87
CA LEU A 229 0.95 -4.73 -2.99
C LEU A 229 0.26 -3.38 -3.03
N VAL A 230 0.05 -2.79 -1.87
CA VAL A 230 -0.52 -1.45 -1.73
C VAL A 230 0.49 -0.60 -0.99
N PHE A 231 0.87 0.53 -1.57
CA PHE A 231 1.80 1.48 -0.98
C PHE A 231 1.02 2.69 -0.49
N HIS A 232 1.22 3.06 0.77
CA HIS A 232 0.73 4.31 1.33
C HIS A 232 1.77 5.43 1.15
N ASP A 233 1.36 6.68 1.30
CA ASP A 233 2.18 7.88 1.20
C ASP A 233 3.09 8.00 -0.04
N THR A 234 2.61 7.59 -1.22
CA THR A 234 3.38 7.64 -2.48
C THR A 234 3.70 9.06 -2.97
N TRP A 235 3.19 10.08 -2.29
CA TRP A 235 3.46 11.49 -2.56
C TRP A 235 4.80 11.93 -1.95
N MET A 236 5.40 11.10 -1.09
CA MET A 236 6.73 11.32 -0.53
C MET A 236 7.79 10.82 -1.51
N ASP A 237 8.74 11.67 -1.89
CA ASP A 237 9.77 11.38 -2.90
C ASP A 237 10.49 10.03 -2.70
N GLN A 238 10.76 9.64 -1.45
CA GLN A 238 11.44 8.38 -1.14
C GLN A 238 10.56 7.15 -1.41
N ILE A 239 9.26 7.26 -1.16
CA ILE A 239 8.28 6.22 -1.39
C ILE A 239 7.99 6.13 -2.88
N GLU A 240 7.77 7.27 -3.54
CA GLU A 240 7.60 7.35 -4.98
C GLU A 240 8.77 6.69 -5.71
N LEU A 241 10.01 7.01 -5.32
CA LEU A 241 11.21 6.40 -5.91
C LEU A 241 11.25 4.88 -5.69
N ALA A 242 10.93 4.40 -4.48
CA ALA A 242 10.91 2.96 -4.18
C ALA A 242 9.85 2.24 -5.02
N VAL A 243 8.65 2.80 -5.12
CA VAL A 243 7.55 2.23 -5.90
C VAL A 243 7.88 2.26 -7.39
N HIS A 244 8.41 3.38 -7.90
CA HIS A 244 8.83 3.50 -9.29
C HIS A 244 9.88 2.47 -9.67
N GLU A 245 10.84 2.19 -8.79
CA GLU A 245 11.80 1.12 -9.00
C GLU A 245 11.14 -0.26 -9.02
N PHE A 246 10.14 -0.54 -8.18
CA PHE A 246 9.40 -1.80 -8.26
C PHE A 246 8.58 -1.92 -9.54
N GLU A 247 8.06 -0.82 -10.07
CA GLU A 247 7.34 -0.80 -11.34
C GLU A 247 8.29 -1.05 -12.51
N GLN A 248 9.44 -0.37 -12.54
CA GLN A 248 10.47 -0.59 -13.54
C GLN A 248 11.05 -2.00 -13.48
N GLN A 249 11.28 -2.49 -12.25
CA GLN A 249 11.67 -3.88 -11.99
C GLN A 249 10.48 -4.82 -12.15
N GLY A 250 9.26 -4.35 -12.35
CA GLY A 250 8.04 -5.15 -12.39
C GLY A 250 7.97 -6.10 -13.59
N THR A 251 8.75 -5.82 -14.64
CA THR A 251 9.05 -6.80 -15.69
C THR A 251 9.90 -7.95 -15.21
N ASP A 252 10.77 -7.69 -14.22
CA ASP A 252 11.58 -8.70 -13.58
C ASP A 252 10.78 -9.37 -12.46
N VAL A 253 10.29 -8.68 -11.41
CA VAL A 253 9.63 -9.26 -10.21
C VAL A 253 8.23 -9.87 -10.39
N GLY A 254 7.79 -10.05 -11.64
CA GLY A 254 6.45 -10.57 -11.94
C GLY A 254 5.35 -9.64 -11.39
N LEU A 255 5.65 -8.35 -11.30
CA LEU A 255 4.69 -7.29 -11.02
C LEU A 255 4.42 -6.58 -12.35
N GLY A 256 3.65 -7.19 -13.24
CA GLY A 256 3.07 -6.38 -14.30
C GLY A 256 1.98 -5.51 -13.73
N PHE A 257 2.07 -4.25 -14.12
CA PHE A 257 1.34 -3.18 -13.53
C PHE A 257 0.05 -2.95 -14.32
N ASP A 258 -1.10 -3.29 -13.74
CA ASP A 258 -2.41 -2.74 -14.15
C ASP A 258 -2.80 -1.51 -13.32
N GLY A 259 -1.83 -0.99 -12.56
CA GLY A 259 -2.11 -0.24 -11.35
C GLY A 259 -2.88 1.04 -11.60
N SER A 260 -3.78 1.29 -10.66
CA SER A 260 -4.44 2.57 -10.49
C SER A 260 -3.60 3.37 -9.50
N SER A 261 -2.95 4.42 -10.01
CA SER A 261 -2.46 5.52 -9.17
C SER A 261 -3.55 6.56 -9.11
N TYR A 262 -3.75 7.13 -7.93
CA TYR A 262 -4.76 8.15 -7.76
C TYR A 262 -4.15 9.42 -7.22
N GLU A 263 -4.49 10.51 -7.87
CA GLU A 263 -3.82 11.79 -7.76
C GLU A 263 -4.78 12.79 -7.14
N TYR A 264 -4.36 13.47 -6.06
CA TYR A 264 -5.20 14.45 -5.38
C TYR A 264 -4.64 15.85 -5.47
N PRO A 265 -5.49 16.87 -5.67
CA PRO A 265 -5.07 18.25 -5.67
C PRO A 265 -4.53 18.62 -4.28
N THR A 266 -3.23 18.85 -4.20
CA THR A 266 -2.55 19.44 -3.05
C THR A 266 -2.18 20.87 -3.40
N VAL A 267 -2.40 21.78 -2.45
CA VAL A 267 -1.91 23.15 -2.56
C VAL A 267 -0.46 23.12 -2.12
N ASP A 268 0.48 23.27 -3.06
CA ASP A 268 1.89 23.46 -2.69
C ASP A 268 2.06 24.77 -1.93
N ASP A 269 3.05 24.78 -1.02
CA ASP A 269 3.38 25.93 -0.21
C ASP A 269 3.42 27.22 -1.04
N GLN A 270 2.77 28.24 -0.50
CA GLN A 270 2.73 29.56 -1.09
C GLN A 270 4.15 30.13 -1.06
N LEU A 271 4.89 30.00 -2.16
CA LEU A 271 6.15 30.71 -2.36
C LEU A 271 5.84 32.21 -2.27
N PRO A 272 6.34 32.93 -1.25
CA PRO A 272 6.17 34.36 -1.21
C PRO A 272 6.88 34.95 -2.43
N ASP A 273 6.17 35.78 -3.19
CA ASP A 273 6.80 36.59 -4.21
C ASP A 273 7.89 37.42 -3.53
N GLY A 274 9.16 37.13 -3.88
CA GLY A 274 10.34 37.73 -3.25
C GLY A 274 10.38 39.25 -3.35
N ALA A 275 9.55 39.87 -4.20
CA ALA A 275 9.45 41.32 -4.33
C ALA A 275 8.34 41.96 -3.46
N THR A 276 7.25 41.25 -3.17
CA THR A 276 6.05 41.87 -2.57
C THR A 276 5.57 41.21 -1.29
N GLY A 277 6.09 40.03 -0.94
CA GLY A 277 5.54 39.19 0.14
C GLY A 277 4.09 38.77 -0.10
N LYS A 278 3.53 39.04 -1.28
CA LYS A 278 2.15 38.75 -1.64
C LYS A 278 2.10 37.40 -2.33
N VAL A 279 1.23 36.55 -1.82
CA VAL A 279 0.97 35.23 -2.40
C VAL A 279 0.24 35.46 -3.72
N THR A 280 0.93 35.24 -4.83
CA THR A 280 0.38 35.49 -6.17
C THR A 280 0.01 34.22 -6.93
N ARG A 281 0.41 33.03 -6.45
CA ARG A 281 0.15 31.78 -7.18
C ARG A 281 -0.04 30.59 -6.25
N ILE A 282 -1.27 30.08 -6.22
CA ILE A 282 -1.60 28.75 -5.67
C ILE A 282 -1.35 27.76 -6.81
N THR A 283 -0.33 26.90 -6.66
CA THR A 283 -0.14 25.79 -7.60
C THR A 283 -0.80 24.57 -7.00
N ILE A 284 -1.86 24.08 -7.65
CA ILE A 284 -2.48 22.82 -7.29
C ILE A 284 -1.69 21.72 -8.00
N ARG A 285 -0.93 20.93 -7.24
CA ARG A 285 -0.28 19.73 -7.78
C ARG A 285 -1.10 18.52 -7.41
N GLN A 286 -1.34 17.67 -8.39
CA GLN A 286 -1.87 16.36 -8.12
C GLN A 286 -0.75 15.50 -7.52
N LYS A 287 -0.93 15.04 -6.27
CA LYS A 287 0.02 14.16 -5.58
C LYS A 287 -0.63 12.80 -5.34
N PRO A 288 0.04 11.69 -5.68
CA PRO A 288 -0.54 10.37 -5.50
C PRO A 288 -0.42 9.95 -4.04
N GLU A 289 -1.54 9.73 -3.34
CA GLU A 289 -1.45 9.35 -1.93
C GLU A 289 -1.07 7.90 -1.72
N GLY A 290 -1.61 7.02 -2.55
CA GLY A 290 -1.27 5.61 -2.51
C GLY A 290 -1.36 4.98 -3.87
N LYS A 291 -0.80 3.78 -3.96
CA LYS A 291 -0.67 3.04 -5.20
C LYS A 291 -0.94 1.57 -4.98
N ILE A 292 -1.80 1.00 -5.82
CA ILE A 292 -2.13 -0.42 -5.81
C ILE A 292 -1.42 -1.09 -6.99
N CYS A 293 -0.59 -2.08 -6.69
CA CYS A 293 0.20 -2.84 -7.64
C CYS A 293 -0.23 -4.30 -7.64
N ARG A 294 -0.55 -4.84 -8.81
CA ARG A 294 -0.86 -6.26 -8.99
C ARG A 294 0.40 -7.07 -9.28
N ARG A 295 0.46 -8.29 -8.75
CA ARG A 295 1.40 -9.33 -9.17
C ARG A 295 0.84 -10.07 -10.37
N LEU A 296 1.61 -10.09 -11.45
CA LEU A 296 1.37 -11.00 -12.57
C LEU A 296 1.79 -12.42 -12.20
N LEU A 297 0.80 -13.21 -11.83
CA LEU A 297 0.95 -14.65 -11.71
C LEU A 297 1.13 -15.25 -13.12
N GLY A 298 2.35 -15.64 -13.48
CA GLY A 298 2.64 -16.33 -14.75
C GLY A 298 3.96 -15.99 -15.44
N SER A 299 4.69 -14.96 -15.00
CA SER A 299 6.06 -14.74 -15.47
C SER A 299 6.98 -15.79 -14.85
N GLU A 300 7.83 -16.41 -15.67
CA GLU A 300 8.95 -17.25 -15.23
C GLU A 300 9.64 -16.62 -14.01
N ILE A 301 10.14 -17.47 -13.10
CA ILE A 301 10.85 -17.04 -11.88
C ILE A 301 11.80 -15.90 -12.24
N VAL A 302 11.37 -14.72 -11.81
CA VAL A 302 12.07 -13.46 -11.85
C VAL A 302 13.53 -13.70 -11.56
N GLN A 303 14.37 -13.31 -12.50
CA GLN A 303 15.79 -13.38 -12.27
C GLN A 303 16.16 -12.38 -11.17
N PRO A 304 16.91 -12.82 -10.14
CA PRO A 304 17.35 -11.93 -9.08
C PRO A 304 18.06 -10.71 -9.64
N ASN A 305 17.92 -9.55 -9.00
CA ASN A 305 18.54 -8.31 -9.48
C ASN A 305 20.08 -8.39 -9.62
N PHE A 306 20.76 -9.35 -8.95
CA PHE A 306 22.20 -9.58 -9.11
C PHE A 306 22.57 -10.29 -10.42
N ILE A 307 21.59 -10.81 -11.16
CA ILE A 307 21.83 -11.45 -12.46
C ILE A 307 22.29 -10.39 -13.47
N ASP A 308 23.29 -10.77 -14.25
CA ASP A 308 24.03 -10.00 -15.23
C ASP A 308 24.78 -8.78 -14.68
N GLN A 309 24.64 -8.46 -13.39
CA GLN A 309 25.51 -7.53 -12.69
C GLN A 309 26.94 -8.07 -12.59
N GLN A 310 27.89 -7.14 -12.69
CA GLN A 310 29.30 -7.43 -12.48
C GLN A 310 29.72 -7.04 -11.08
N PHE A 311 30.34 -7.99 -10.37
CA PHE A 311 30.85 -7.81 -9.02
C PHE A 311 32.37 -7.90 -9.03
N MET A 312 33.04 -6.92 -8.46
CA MET A 312 34.48 -6.93 -8.20
C MET A 312 34.75 -7.76 -6.94
N LEU A 313 35.75 -8.64 -6.99
CA LEU A 313 36.13 -9.50 -5.87
C LEU A 313 37.41 -9.03 -5.21
N TYR A 314 37.42 -9.07 -3.89
CA TYR A 314 38.54 -8.67 -3.05
C TYR A 314 38.87 -9.78 -2.06
N ARG A 315 40.16 -10.02 -1.80
CA ARG A 315 40.64 -10.98 -0.77
C ARG A 315 40.60 -10.42 0.64
N GLN A 316 40.47 -9.11 0.78
CA GLN A 316 40.47 -8.41 2.05
C GLN A 316 39.32 -7.39 2.04
N PRO A 317 38.74 -7.06 3.21
CA PRO A 317 37.76 -5.99 3.31
C PRO A 317 38.36 -4.67 2.77
N ILE A 318 37.58 -3.90 2.00
CA ILE A 318 38.07 -2.62 1.45
C ILE A 318 38.08 -1.57 2.58
N SER A 319 39.16 -1.53 3.34
CA SER A 319 39.36 -0.54 4.40
C SER A 319 40.09 0.72 3.91
N THR A 320 40.66 0.70 2.70
CA THR A 320 41.44 1.80 2.12
C THR A 320 41.23 1.91 0.61
N THR A 321 41.43 3.11 0.06
CA THR A 321 41.19 3.48 -1.35
C THR A 321 42.18 2.89 -2.37
N LYS A 322 43.06 1.97 -1.98
CA LYS A 322 44.15 1.45 -2.83
C LYS A 322 44.16 -0.07 -3.02
N ILE A 323 43.00 -0.72 -2.92
CA ILE A 323 42.92 -2.17 -3.11
C ILE A 323 42.42 -2.48 -4.52
N CYS A 324 43.25 -3.16 -5.30
CA CYS A 324 42.85 -3.68 -6.61
C CYS A 324 41.95 -4.90 -6.45
N ALA A 325 40.89 -4.97 -7.25
CA ALA A 325 40.08 -6.18 -7.32
C ALA A 325 40.94 -7.36 -7.80
N THR A 326 40.82 -8.50 -7.12
CA THR A 326 41.47 -9.76 -7.48
C THR A 326 40.76 -10.45 -8.65
N GLY A 327 39.51 -10.09 -8.93
CA GLY A 327 38.74 -10.63 -10.04
C GLY A 327 37.39 -9.97 -10.18
N ALA A 328 36.61 -10.46 -11.14
CA ALA A 328 35.23 -10.06 -11.33
C ALA A 328 34.34 -11.27 -11.55
N PHE A 329 33.13 -11.25 -10.99
CA PHE A 329 32.06 -12.22 -11.17
C PHE A 329 30.91 -11.59 -11.95
N ARG A 330 30.24 -12.39 -12.78
CA ARG A 330 28.93 -12.08 -13.35
C ARG A 330 28.05 -13.31 -13.28
N PHE A 331 26.97 -13.24 -12.50
CA PHE A 331 25.99 -14.31 -12.38
C PHE A 331 25.02 -14.22 -13.55
N HIS A 332 24.69 -15.34 -14.18
CA HIS A 332 23.76 -15.39 -15.30
C HIS A 332 22.50 -16.18 -14.94
N ALA A 333 21.39 -15.79 -15.57
CA ALA A 333 20.08 -16.43 -15.58
C ALA A 333 20.10 -17.96 -15.44
N ASN A 334 20.88 -18.59 -16.32
CA ASN A 334 20.94 -20.02 -16.54
C ASN A 334 21.88 -20.74 -15.56
N HIS A 335 21.98 -20.23 -14.33
CA HIS A 335 22.81 -20.80 -13.27
C HIS A 335 24.31 -20.86 -13.60
N ARG A 336 24.77 -20.05 -14.58
CA ARG A 336 26.18 -19.93 -14.94
C ARG A 336 26.81 -18.74 -14.24
N LEU A 337 28.07 -18.88 -13.89
CA LEU A 337 28.90 -17.81 -13.34
C LEU A 337 30.06 -17.56 -14.29
N LYS A 338 30.20 -16.36 -14.83
CA LYS A 338 31.40 -15.96 -15.56
C LYS A 338 32.36 -15.26 -14.62
N THR A 339 33.65 -15.53 -14.80
CA THR A 339 34.70 -14.86 -14.04
C THR A 339 35.83 -14.42 -14.95
N ALA A 340 36.56 -13.39 -14.55
CA ALA A 340 37.71 -12.89 -15.30
C ALA A 340 38.90 -13.89 -15.29
N TYR A 341 39.20 -14.50 -14.14
CA TYR A 341 40.44 -15.30 -13.96
C TYR A 341 40.19 -16.80 -13.76
N TRP A 342 39.04 -17.18 -13.21
CA TRP A 342 38.77 -18.56 -12.77
C TRP A 342 37.93 -19.37 -13.77
N LYS A 343 37.79 -18.89 -15.01
CA LYS A 343 36.88 -19.43 -16.03
C LYS A 343 35.42 -19.44 -15.57
N SER A 344 34.57 -20.12 -16.33
CA SER A 344 33.15 -20.31 -16.01
C SER A 344 32.97 -21.25 -14.82
N GLY A 345 32.02 -20.92 -13.95
CA GLY A 345 31.46 -21.78 -12.93
C GLY A 345 29.95 -21.91 -13.05
N SER A 346 29.34 -22.42 -11.99
CA SER A 346 27.89 -22.44 -11.83
C SER A 346 27.49 -21.96 -10.45
N TRP A 347 26.24 -21.53 -10.32
CA TRP A 347 25.65 -21.14 -9.06
C TRP A 347 24.24 -21.72 -8.96
N ARG A 348 23.77 -21.99 -7.76
CA ARG A 348 22.38 -22.36 -7.49
C ARG A 348 21.98 -21.88 -6.11
N TYR A 349 20.69 -21.76 -5.84
CA TYR A 349 20.24 -21.52 -4.48
C TYR A 349 20.60 -22.70 -3.58
N SER A 350 21.25 -22.40 -2.45
CA SER A 350 21.36 -23.35 -1.34
C SER A 350 20.09 -23.29 -0.49
N ASN A 351 19.59 -22.07 -0.28
CA ASN A 351 18.35 -21.78 0.44
C ASN A 351 17.77 -20.46 -0.11
N TYR A 352 16.58 -20.54 -0.71
CA TYR A 352 15.89 -19.39 -1.30
C TYR A 352 15.53 -18.32 -0.26
N SER A 353 15.23 -18.72 0.98
CA SER A 353 14.82 -17.81 2.05
C SER A 353 15.93 -16.90 2.57
N GLN A 354 17.21 -17.25 2.32
CA GLN A 354 18.37 -16.54 2.88
C GLN A 354 19.24 -15.86 1.80
N ALA A 355 18.80 -15.83 0.54
CA ALA A 355 19.59 -15.36 -0.60
C ALA A 355 21.00 -16.00 -0.68
N ARG A 356 21.15 -17.23 -0.19
CA ARG A 356 22.43 -17.94 -0.16
C ARG A 356 22.62 -18.74 -1.43
N LEU A 357 23.67 -18.42 -2.19
CA LEU A 357 24.01 -19.15 -3.40
C LEU A 357 25.14 -20.14 -3.13
N LEU A 358 24.96 -21.38 -3.54
CA LEU A 358 26.06 -22.33 -3.67
C LEU A 358 26.77 -22.08 -5.00
N VAL A 359 28.02 -21.65 -4.94
CA VAL A 359 28.87 -21.32 -6.08
C VAL A 359 29.91 -22.42 -6.31
N ARG A 360 29.97 -22.98 -7.52
CA ARG A 360 30.98 -23.97 -7.93
C ARG A 360 31.95 -23.35 -8.91
N LEU A 361 33.19 -23.14 -8.47
CA LEU A 361 34.31 -22.59 -9.25
C LEU A 361 35.58 -23.44 -9.07
N PRO A 362 35.75 -24.54 -9.83
CA PRO A 362 36.82 -25.51 -9.61
C PRO A 362 38.25 -24.95 -9.68
N ARG A 363 38.45 -23.84 -10.41
CA ARG A 363 39.76 -23.18 -10.52
C ARG A 363 40.05 -22.20 -9.40
N MET A 364 39.04 -21.85 -8.61
CA MET A 364 39.17 -20.95 -7.47
C MET A 364 39.24 -21.75 -6.16
N ALA A 365 38.41 -22.79 -6.03
CA ALA A 365 38.29 -23.63 -4.85
C ALA A 365 37.92 -25.07 -5.23
N ALA A 366 38.51 -26.04 -4.53
CA ALA A 366 38.14 -27.45 -4.69
C ALA A 366 36.77 -27.76 -4.10
N THR A 367 36.37 -27.05 -3.05
CA THR A 367 35.05 -27.15 -2.41
C THR A 367 34.12 -26.04 -2.91
N PRO A 368 32.79 -26.28 -2.97
CA PRO A 368 31.82 -25.24 -3.26
C PRO A 368 31.93 -24.08 -2.27
N LEU A 369 31.74 -22.87 -2.78
CA LEU A 369 31.66 -21.64 -1.99
C LEU A 369 30.18 -21.31 -1.73
N GLU A 370 29.90 -20.57 -0.67
CA GLU A 370 28.61 -19.95 -0.43
C GLU A 370 28.72 -18.44 -0.59
N ALA A 371 27.90 -17.86 -1.46
CA ALA A 371 27.75 -16.42 -1.59
C ALA A 371 26.55 -15.98 -0.74
N HIS A 372 26.82 -15.10 0.22
CA HIS A 372 25.83 -14.48 1.10
C HIS A 372 25.68 -13.03 0.65
N PHE A 373 24.57 -12.69 0.00
CA PHE A 373 24.31 -11.32 -0.44
C PHE A 373 23.72 -10.47 0.68
N ASN A 374 23.98 -9.18 0.65
CA ASN A 374 23.23 -8.23 1.46
C ASN A 374 21.81 -8.05 0.89
N LEU A 375 20.95 -7.34 1.62
CA LEU A 375 19.54 -7.11 1.26
C LEU A 375 19.35 -6.56 -0.16
N ASP A 376 20.20 -5.62 -0.58
CA ASP A 376 20.12 -4.99 -1.91
C ASP A 376 20.76 -5.83 -3.04
N HIS A 377 21.43 -6.92 -2.68
CA HIS A 377 22.29 -7.74 -3.53
C HIS A 377 23.39 -6.95 -4.29
N ASN A 378 23.81 -5.80 -3.76
CA ASN A 378 24.92 -5.02 -4.32
C ASN A 378 26.29 -5.44 -3.75
N ALA A 379 26.30 -6.25 -2.69
CA ALA A 379 27.51 -6.81 -2.10
C ALA A 379 27.27 -8.26 -1.64
N PHE A 380 28.33 -9.07 -1.57
CA PHE A 380 28.26 -10.41 -1.00
C PHE A 380 29.55 -10.82 -0.29
N LEU A 381 29.42 -11.76 0.65
CA LEU A 381 30.53 -12.51 1.24
C LEU A 381 30.62 -13.88 0.58
N LEU A 382 31.82 -14.32 0.22
CA LEU A 382 32.08 -15.71 -0.17
C LEU A 382 32.78 -16.45 0.96
N THR A 383 32.12 -17.49 1.46
CA THR A 383 32.68 -18.44 2.43
C THR A 383 32.88 -19.79 1.76
N TYR A 384 33.75 -20.64 2.32
CA TYR A 384 33.67 -22.07 2.01
C TYR A 384 32.38 -22.63 2.61
N ALA A 385 31.69 -23.52 1.89
CA ALA A 385 30.47 -24.14 2.41
C ALA A 385 30.75 -24.79 3.79
N GLY A 386 29.97 -24.41 4.81
CA GLY A 386 30.16 -24.84 6.19
C GLY A 386 31.20 -24.07 7.02
N HIS A 387 31.84 -23.02 6.49
CA HIS A 387 32.76 -22.16 7.23
C HIS A 387 32.18 -20.77 7.51
N ALA A 388 32.46 -20.22 8.70
CA ALA A 388 31.95 -18.92 9.13
C ALA A 388 32.74 -17.72 8.58
N ALA A 389 34.04 -17.89 8.30
CA ALA A 389 34.89 -16.77 7.90
C ALA A 389 34.85 -16.52 6.38
N ALA A 390 34.45 -15.31 6.00
CA ALA A 390 34.51 -14.83 4.61
C ALA A 390 35.96 -14.84 4.11
N GLN A 391 36.16 -15.44 2.94
CA GLN A 391 37.45 -15.50 2.26
C GLN A 391 37.55 -14.45 1.16
N TRP A 392 36.40 -14.03 0.64
CA TRP A 392 36.31 -13.02 -0.40
C TRP A 392 35.10 -12.13 -0.18
N PHE A 393 35.21 -10.92 -0.69
CA PHE A 393 34.21 -9.87 -0.62
C PHE A 393 33.87 -9.46 -2.06
N GLY A 394 32.60 -9.54 -2.41
CA GLY A 394 32.08 -9.11 -3.70
C GLY A 394 31.37 -7.76 -3.56
N LEU A 395 31.61 -6.85 -4.50
CA LEU A 395 30.93 -5.57 -4.55
C LEU A 395 30.56 -5.25 -5.99
N SER A 396 29.31 -4.89 -6.24
CA SER A 396 28.83 -4.50 -7.56
C SER A 396 29.67 -3.34 -8.10
N VAL A 397 30.00 -3.37 -9.39
CA VAL A 397 30.84 -2.35 -10.06
C VAL A 397 30.32 -0.94 -9.80
N ASN A 398 29.00 -0.77 -9.72
CA ASN A 398 28.35 0.52 -9.48
C ASN A 398 28.66 1.12 -8.09
N TYR A 399 29.19 0.30 -7.18
CA TYR A 399 29.52 0.66 -5.81
C TYR A 399 31.03 0.60 -5.52
N ALA A 400 31.85 0.13 -6.46
CA ALA A 400 33.28 -0.13 -6.25
C ALA A 400 34.08 1.09 -5.78
N ASP A 401 33.61 2.30 -6.10
CA ASP A 401 34.25 3.56 -5.69
C ASP A 401 33.80 4.06 -4.31
N ARG A 402 32.90 3.34 -3.61
CA ARG A 402 32.41 3.72 -2.28
C ARG A 402 33.12 2.92 -1.17
N PRO A 403 33.53 3.55 -0.05
CA PRO A 403 34.18 2.85 1.06
C PRO A 403 33.29 1.74 1.67
N PHE A 404 33.86 0.56 1.93
CA PHE A 404 33.16 -0.64 2.47
C PHE A 404 32.68 -0.51 3.92
N HIS A 405 32.80 0.66 4.56
CA HIS A 405 32.40 0.85 5.95
C HIS A 405 30.90 0.57 6.19
N VAL A 406 30.08 0.59 5.13
CA VAL A 406 28.65 0.25 5.16
C VAL A 406 28.41 -1.27 5.12
N ALA A 407 29.29 -2.06 4.48
CA ALA A 407 29.06 -3.50 4.28
C ALA A 407 29.16 -4.33 5.58
N ARG A 408 29.87 -3.83 6.60
CA ARG A 408 29.94 -4.50 7.91
C ARG A 408 28.66 -4.35 8.75
N ALA A 409 27.81 -3.38 8.40
CA ALA A 409 26.48 -3.19 8.98
C ALA A 409 25.37 -3.88 8.15
N LEU A 410 25.74 -4.50 7.02
CA LEU A 410 24.83 -5.10 6.04
C LEU A 410 24.79 -6.65 6.09
N PHE A 411 25.54 -7.27 7.00
CA PHE A 411 25.62 -8.72 7.20
C PHE A 411 25.48 -9.13 8.66
#